data_AF-A0AAW2J3P7-F1
#
_entry.id   AF-A0AAW2J3P7-F1
#
_cell.length_a   1.000
_cell.length_b   1.000
_cell.length_c   1.000
_cell.angle_alpha   90.00
_cell.angle_beta   90.00
_cell.angle_gamma   90.00
#
_symmetry.space_group_name_H-M   'P 1'
#
loop_
_entity.id
_entity.type
_entity.pdbx_description
1 polymer ?
#
loop_
_entity_poly.entity_id
_entity_poly.type
_entity_poly.pdbx_seq_one_letter_code
_entity_poly.pdbx_strand_id
1 'polypeptide(L)'
;MALAMATMAGFCGTCHAVLEGSLHLSGSSSLLSMPKTNRFAFAEPGLRVRAQQQTSAETETGRRAMLGFLLLGWPQGKIIVAGIPGLISEKSDSQGLIRAAAKLRISGLVLLPVDVTKLPLINVEDHPNLPTEVQAFMDQILLADAILFSAPEYNYSVTPITKNAIDWLSQRPETLAGKTAAIISTGWDFGGGRMQYHLRQIGVRPDLHFINTPEVFVSTTVDAQHPPKFDANGDLIDDNVRAQLQQLLVSLRDFTLPLKYGNKTVKDSGILT
;
A
#
# COMPACT_ATOMS: atom_id res chain seq x y z
N MET A 1 -20.17 -13.98 21.57
CA MET A 1 -20.17 -12.74 20.76
C MET A 1 -19.03 -12.69 19.74
N ALA A 2 -17.79 -13.12 20.07
CA ALA A 2 -16.69 -13.21 19.11
C ALA A 2 -16.91 -14.24 17.97
N LEU A 3 -17.63 -15.34 18.24
CA LEU A 3 -17.90 -16.38 17.23
C LEU A 3 -18.92 -15.96 16.15
N ALA A 4 -19.74 -14.93 16.40
CA ALA A 4 -20.76 -14.46 15.46
C ALA A 4 -20.22 -13.42 14.46
N MET A 5 -19.03 -12.87 14.68
CA MET A 5 -18.40 -11.91 13.76
C MET A 5 -17.46 -12.59 12.75
N ALA A 6 -17.00 -13.81 13.03
CA ALA A 6 -16.18 -14.59 12.09
C ALA A 6 -16.99 -15.09 10.87
N THR A 7 -18.28 -15.35 11.05
CA THR A 7 -19.18 -15.83 9.98
C THR A 7 -19.56 -14.76 8.97
N MET A 8 -19.48 -13.47 9.32
CA MET A 8 -19.78 -12.36 8.39
C MET A 8 -18.59 -11.96 7.51
N ALA A 9 -17.40 -12.51 7.77
CA ALA A 9 -16.17 -12.25 7.02
C ALA A 9 -15.79 -13.36 6.01
N GLY A 10 -16.71 -14.30 5.71
CA GLY A 10 -16.48 -15.31 4.66
C GLY A 10 -15.42 -16.38 4.97
N PHE A 11 -14.95 -16.51 6.22
CA PHE A 11 -14.02 -17.56 6.61
C PHE A 11 -14.75 -18.89 6.89
N CYS A 12 -15.23 -19.54 5.83
CA CYS A 12 -15.51 -20.98 5.82
C CYS A 12 -14.62 -21.60 4.74
N GLY A 13 -13.35 -21.85 5.08
CA GLY A 13 -12.42 -22.56 4.21
C GLY A 13 -12.60 -24.06 4.37
N THR A 14 -13.17 -24.73 3.38
CA THR A 14 -12.89 -26.14 3.14
C THR A 14 -11.59 -26.20 2.34
N CYS A 15 -10.55 -26.77 2.95
CA CYS A 15 -9.22 -26.86 2.36
C CYS A 15 -9.23 -27.91 1.23
N HIS A 16 -9.48 -27.51 -0.01
CA HIS A 16 -9.01 -28.26 -1.17
C HIS A 16 -7.61 -27.75 -1.52
N ALA A 17 -6.58 -28.42 -1.00
CA ALA A 17 -5.22 -28.23 -1.45
C ALA A 17 -5.11 -28.79 -2.88
N VAL A 18 -5.11 -27.92 -3.88
CA VAL A 18 -4.73 -28.27 -5.25
C VAL A 18 -3.20 -28.20 -5.31
N LEU A 19 -2.57 -29.36 -5.42
CA LEU A 19 -1.14 -29.51 -5.66
C LEU A 19 -0.86 -29.28 -7.16
N GLU A 20 -0.57 -28.04 -7.55
CA GLU A 20 0.07 -27.78 -8.84
C GLU A 20 1.58 -28.02 -8.71
N GLY A 21 2.03 -29.19 -9.15
CA GLY A 21 3.45 -29.48 -9.36
C GLY A 21 3.75 -29.47 -10.86
N SER A 22 4.66 -28.61 -11.31
CA SER A 22 5.22 -28.70 -12.66
C SER A 22 6.26 -29.84 -12.71
N LEU A 23 6.09 -30.76 -13.66
CA LEU A 23 6.91 -31.96 -13.80
C LEU A 23 8.06 -31.67 -14.76
N HIS A 24 9.25 -31.36 -14.23
CA HIS A 24 10.47 -31.25 -15.03
C HIS A 24 11.21 -32.59 -15.09
N LEU A 25 11.08 -33.31 -16.21
CA LEU A 25 11.91 -34.47 -16.54
C LEU A 25 13.22 -33.98 -17.16
N SER A 26 14.30 -33.96 -16.36
CA SER A 26 15.66 -33.75 -16.87
C SER A 26 16.31 -35.10 -17.17
N GLY A 27 16.35 -35.48 -18.44
CA GLY A 27 17.19 -36.58 -18.92
C GLY A 27 18.58 -36.04 -19.26
N SER A 28 19.60 -36.42 -18.48
CA SER A 28 20.99 -36.11 -18.82
C SER A 28 21.52 -37.16 -19.80
N SER A 29 21.60 -36.82 -21.09
CA SER A 29 22.26 -37.64 -22.10
C SER A 29 23.75 -37.26 -22.19
N SER A 30 24.59 -37.78 -21.30
CA SER A 30 26.04 -37.70 -21.50
C SER A 30 26.48 -38.82 -22.45
N LEU A 31 26.88 -38.46 -23.67
CA LEU A 31 27.50 -39.35 -24.65
C LEU A 31 28.83 -39.89 -24.11
N LEU A 32 28.94 -41.20 -23.96
CA LEU A 32 30.20 -41.90 -23.75
C LEU A 32 30.42 -42.91 -24.88
N SER A 33 31.62 -42.83 -25.45
CA SER A 33 32.22 -43.76 -26.41
C SER A 33 32.02 -45.22 -25.99
N MET A 34 31.58 -46.07 -26.93
CA MET A 34 31.48 -47.52 -26.72
C MET A 34 32.82 -48.22 -26.97
N PRO A 35 33.11 -49.24 -26.16
CA PRO A 35 33.42 -50.54 -26.74
C PRO A 35 32.41 -51.61 -26.30
N LYS A 36 32.28 -52.60 -27.19
CA LYS A 36 31.37 -53.74 -27.15
C LYS A 36 31.44 -54.52 -25.83
N THR A 37 30.31 -54.62 -25.13
CA THR A 37 29.81 -55.87 -24.48
C THR A 37 28.37 -55.66 -24.04
N ASN A 38 27.48 -56.60 -24.40
CA ASN A 38 26.06 -56.59 -24.03
C ASN A 38 25.88 -56.78 -22.50
N ARG A 39 25.54 -55.70 -21.79
CA ARG A 39 24.71 -55.73 -20.58
C ARG A 39 23.82 -54.49 -20.58
N PHE A 40 22.51 -54.68 -20.74
CA PHE A 40 21.53 -53.62 -20.51
C PHE A 40 21.35 -53.45 -19.00
N ALA A 41 21.71 -52.28 -18.47
CA ALA A 41 21.39 -51.87 -17.11
C ALA A 41 19.98 -51.29 -17.07
N PHE A 42 19.12 -51.80 -16.19
CA PHE A 42 17.84 -51.15 -15.85
C PHE A 42 18.14 -49.88 -15.04
N ALA A 43 17.69 -48.72 -15.51
CA ALA A 43 17.69 -47.50 -14.72
C ALA A 43 16.47 -47.51 -13.80
N GLU A 44 16.67 -47.49 -12.48
CA GLU A 44 15.58 -47.20 -11.55
C GLU A 44 15.31 -45.69 -11.54
N PRO A 45 14.06 -45.23 -11.74
CA PRO A 45 13.73 -43.83 -11.60
C PRO A 45 13.62 -43.47 -10.12
N GLY A 46 14.67 -42.86 -9.57
CA GLY A 46 14.64 -42.26 -8.24
C GLY A 46 13.85 -40.94 -8.24
N LEU A 47 12.68 -40.92 -7.60
CA LEU A 47 11.87 -39.73 -7.38
C LEU A 47 12.48 -38.88 -6.24
N ARG A 48 12.97 -37.67 -6.55
CA ARG A 48 13.32 -36.66 -5.53
C ARG A 48 12.35 -35.49 -5.59
N VAL A 49 11.49 -35.39 -4.57
CA VAL A 49 10.62 -34.23 -4.34
C VAL A 49 11.39 -33.21 -3.51
N ARG A 50 11.57 -31.99 -4.03
CA ARG A 50 12.15 -30.86 -3.29
C ARG A 50 11.05 -29.83 -3.04
N ALA A 51 10.53 -29.78 -1.82
CA ALA A 51 9.64 -28.71 -1.41
C ALA A 51 10.47 -27.44 -1.17
N GLN A 52 10.28 -26.41 -2.01
CA GLN A 52 10.77 -25.07 -1.71
C GLN A 52 9.73 -24.38 -0.84
N GLN A 53 10.01 -24.32 0.46
CA GLN A 53 9.25 -23.49 1.39
C GLN A 53 9.72 -22.05 1.21
N GLN A 54 8.95 -21.24 0.48
CA GLN A 54 9.14 -19.79 0.46
C GLN A 54 8.85 -19.24 1.86
N THR A 55 9.90 -18.91 2.60
CA THR A 55 9.80 -18.27 3.91
C THR A 55 9.32 -16.83 3.73
N SER A 56 8.02 -16.64 3.95
CA SER A 56 7.28 -15.37 3.91
C SER A 56 7.54 -14.51 5.15
N ALA A 57 8.79 -14.10 5.40
CA ALA A 57 9.11 -13.30 6.58
C ALA A 57 8.66 -11.82 6.47
N GLU A 58 8.52 -11.28 5.25
CA GLU A 58 8.20 -9.86 5.03
C GLU A 58 6.70 -9.57 4.87
N THR A 59 5.92 -10.52 4.33
CA THR A 59 4.44 -10.47 4.31
C THR A 59 3.85 -10.58 5.72
N GLU A 60 4.63 -11.04 6.69
CA GLU A 60 4.25 -11.04 8.11
C GLU A 60 4.27 -9.64 8.72
N THR A 61 5.04 -8.66 8.22
CA THR A 61 5.22 -7.37 8.93
C THR A 61 3.94 -6.52 8.89
N GLY A 62 3.29 -6.42 7.74
CA GLY A 62 1.99 -5.76 7.59
C GLY A 62 0.87 -6.51 8.31
N ARG A 63 0.83 -7.85 8.18
CA ARG A 63 -0.14 -8.70 8.90
C ARG A 63 0.07 -8.68 10.41
N ARG A 64 1.30 -8.61 10.92
CA ARG A 64 1.64 -8.50 12.36
C ARG A 64 1.30 -7.14 12.93
N ALA A 65 1.51 -6.06 12.17
CA ALA A 65 1.02 -4.74 12.58
C ALA A 65 -0.51 -4.76 12.75
N MET A 66 -1.23 -5.34 11.77
CA MET A 66 -2.68 -5.47 11.76
C MET A 66 -3.21 -6.39 12.87
N LEU A 67 -2.59 -7.56 13.07
CA LEU A 67 -2.89 -8.47 14.18
C LEU A 67 -2.55 -7.85 15.53
N GLY A 68 -1.48 -7.06 15.62
CA GLY A 68 -1.11 -6.30 16.80
C GLY A 68 -2.21 -5.34 17.24
N PHE A 69 -2.86 -4.63 16.30
CA PHE A 69 -4.00 -3.76 16.62
C PHE A 69 -5.29 -4.52 16.96
N LEU A 70 -5.52 -5.68 16.35
CA LEU A 70 -6.64 -6.56 16.73
C LEU A 70 -6.48 -7.13 18.15
N LEU A 71 -5.24 -7.39 18.57
CA LEU A 71 -4.91 -7.92 19.90
C LEU A 71 -4.78 -6.83 20.98
N LEU A 72 -4.40 -5.59 20.61
CA LEU A 72 -4.28 -4.45 21.54
C LEU A 72 -5.57 -3.61 21.67
N GLY A 73 -6.65 -4.04 21.01
CA GLY A 73 -7.87 -3.27 20.89
C GLY A 73 -7.78 -2.28 19.73
N TRP A 74 -8.76 -2.35 18.83
CA TRP A 74 -8.94 -1.34 17.79
C TRP A 74 -8.93 0.04 18.44
N PRO A 75 -8.23 1.04 17.88
CA PRO A 75 -8.18 2.36 18.47
C PRO A 75 -9.57 3.01 18.38
N GLN A 76 -10.41 2.77 19.38
CA GLN A 76 -11.70 3.43 19.49
C GLN A 76 -11.46 4.94 19.55
N GLY A 77 -12.18 5.69 18.71
CA GLY A 77 -12.05 7.14 18.64
C GLY A 77 -10.84 7.66 17.85
N LYS A 78 -10.11 6.84 17.09
CA LYS A 78 -9.09 7.35 16.14
C LYS A 78 -9.54 7.27 14.69
N ILE A 79 -9.02 8.19 13.89
CA ILE A 79 -9.04 8.18 12.43
C ILE A 79 -7.82 7.39 11.95
N ILE A 80 -8.06 6.35 11.17
CA ILE A 80 -7.02 5.55 10.52
C ILE A 80 -6.80 6.10 9.12
N VAL A 81 -5.56 6.49 8.82
CA VAL A 81 -5.16 7.00 7.51
C VAL A 81 -4.27 5.99 6.81
N ALA A 82 -4.63 5.55 5.61
CA ALA A 82 -3.73 4.78 4.76
C ALA A 82 -2.79 5.73 4.01
N GLY A 83 -1.48 5.51 4.12
CA GLY A 83 -0.46 6.28 3.41
C GLY A 83 -0.04 5.59 2.11
N ILE A 84 -0.49 6.09 0.96
CA ILE A 84 -0.20 5.52 -0.36
C ILE A 84 0.95 6.28 -1.02
N PRO A 85 2.14 5.67 -1.18
CA PRO A 85 3.23 6.25 -1.95
C PRO A 85 2.98 6.09 -3.46
N GLY A 86 3.38 7.09 -4.23
CA GLY A 86 3.30 7.15 -5.69
C GLY A 86 4.55 6.65 -6.40
N LEU A 87 5.48 6.02 -5.69
CA LEU A 87 6.69 5.38 -6.24
C LEU A 87 7.00 4.06 -5.51
N ILE A 88 7.58 3.11 -6.24
CA ILE A 88 7.96 1.79 -5.72
C ILE A 88 9.30 1.77 -4.99
N SER A 89 10.22 2.68 -5.33
CA SER A 89 11.55 2.70 -4.72
C SER A 89 11.45 3.07 -3.24
N GLU A 90 11.93 2.20 -2.35
CA GLU A 90 11.92 2.43 -0.90
C GLU A 90 12.66 3.72 -0.52
N LYS A 91 13.66 4.12 -1.29
CA LYS A 91 14.44 5.35 -1.07
C LYS A 91 13.86 6.58 -1.74
N SER A 92 12.65 6.49 -2.30
CA SER A 92 12.01 7.65 -2.92
C SER A 92 11.48 8.64 -1.88
N ASP A 93 11.47 9.92 -2.24
CA ASP A 93 10.88 11.00 -1.43
C ASP A 93 9.41 10.70 -1.07
N SER A 94 8.68 10.06 -1.98
CA SER A 94 7.30 9.64 -1.78
C SER A 94 7.15 8.64 -0.63
N GLN A 95 7.97 7.59 -0.61
CA GLN A 95 8.05 6.65 0.52
C GLN A 95 8.54 7.37 1.79
N GLY A 96 9.50 8.27 1.65
CA GLY A 96 10.02 9.13 2.71
C GLY A 96 8.97 9.94 3.46
N LEU A 97 8.11 10.62 2.71
CA LEU A 97 7.01 11.41 3.25
C LEU A 97 5.99 10.54 3.98
N ILE A 98 5.65 9.36 3.44
CA ILE A 98 4.76 8.41 4.14
C ILE A 98 5.41 7.91 5.44
N ARG A 99 6.71 7.58 5.43
CA ARG A 99 7.44 7.20 6.66
C ARG A 99 7.48 8.35 7.67
N ALA A 100 7.70 9.57 7.22
CA ALA A 100 7.68 10.75 8.09
C ALA A 100 6.29 10.96 8.71
N ALA A 101 5.24 10.83 7.90
CA ALA A 101 3.85 10.95 8.33
C ALA A 101 3.50 9.91 9.41
N ALA A 102 3.94 8.65 9.24
CA ALA A 102 3.71 7.57 10.20
C ALA A 102 4.42 7.78 11.55
N LYS A 103 5.50 8.56 11.57
CA LYS A 103 6.25 8.89 12.79
C LYS A 103 5.63 10.04 13.59
N LEU A 104 4.78 10.86 12.96
CA LEU A 104 4.13 11.99 13.63
C LEU A 104 3.11 11.53 14.68
N ARG A 105 3.09 12.21 15.83
CA ARG A 105 2.15 11.93 16.92
C ARG A 105 1.03 12.96 16.89
N ILE A 106 -0.06 12.61 16.21
CA ILE A 106 -1.25 13.46 16.07
C ILE A 106 -2.38 12.86 16.90
N SER A 107 -2.93 13.63 17.84
CA SER A 107 -4.05 13.16 18.66
C SER A 107 -5.24 12.76 17.78
N GLY A 108 -5.86 11.62 18.09
CA GLY A 108 -7.02 11.12 17.33
C GLY A 108 -6.72 10.61 15.91
N LEU A 109 -5.46 10.53 15.48
CA LEU A 109 -5.08 10.04 14.15
C LEU A 109 -3.93 9.02 14.22
N VAL A 110 -4.00 7.97 13.43
CA VAL A 110 -2.90 7.04 13.18
C VAL A 110 -2.75 6.87 11.67
N LEU A 111 -1.53 7.03 11.17
CA LEU A 111 -1.21 6.74 9.77
C LEU A 111 -0.50 5.39 9.65
N LEU A 112 -1.00 4.57 8.71
CA LEU A 112 -0.47 3.26 8.36
C LEU A 112 0.06 3.32 6.92
N PRO A 113 1.38 3.19 6.70
CA PRO A 113 1.93 3.02 5.36
C PRO A 113 1.37 1.76 4.70
N VAL A 114 1.03 1.85 3.42
CA VAL A 114 0.65 0.68 2.61
C VAL A 114 1.75 0.33 1.62
N ASP A 115 1.87 -0.96 1.31
CA ASP A 115 2.83 -1.45 0.34
C ASP A 115 2.21 -1.50 -1.06
N VAL A 116 2.78 -0.72 -1.99
CA VAL A 116 2.41 -0.68 -3.41
C VAL A 116 3.42 -1.40 -4.32
N THR A 117 4.53 -1.88 -3.77
CA THR A 117 5.68 -2.39 -4.54
C THR A 117 5.39 -3.68 -5.29
N LYS A 118 4.42 -4.45 -4.79
CA LYS A 118 4.00 -5.75 -5.35
C LYS A 118 2.71 -5.67 -6.15
N LEU A 119 2.16 -4.47 -6.36
CA LEU A 119 0.96 -4.31 -7.17
C LEU A 119 1.30 -4.58 -8.64
N PRO A 120 0.69 -5.60 -9.27
CA PRO A 120 0.84 -5.78 -10.70
C PRO A 120 0.26 -4.57 -11.44
N LEU A 121 0.71 -4.33 -12.67
CA LEU A 121 0.03 -3.36 -13.53
C LEU A 121 -1.38 -3.89 -13.81
N ILE A 122 -2.39 -3.01 -13.74
CA ILE A 122 -3.76 -3.42 -13.94
C ILE A 122 -3.97 -3.96 -15.35
N ASN A 123 -4.41 -5.21 -15.41
CA ASN A 123 -4.99 -5.83 -16.59
C ASN A 123 -6.14 -6.73 -16.15
N VAL A 124 -7.38 -6.25 -16.32
CA VAL A 124 -8.56 -6.94 -15.76
C VAL A 124 -8.81 -8.28 -16.47
N GLU A 125 -8.46 -8.39 -17.75
CA GLU A 125 -8.70 -9.60 -18.54
C GLU A 125 -7.76 -10.75 -18.14
N ASP A 126 -6.53 -10.44 -17.70
CA ASP A 126 -5.53 -11.43 -17.26
C ASP A 126 -5.82 -11.98 -15.85
N HIS A 127 -6.79 -11.39 -15.15
CA HIS A 127 -7.04 -11.64 -13.74
C HIS A 127 -8.53 -11.95 -13.50
N PRO A 128 -9.01 -13.17 -13.87
CA PRO A 128 -10.38 -13.59 -13.60
C PRO A 128 -10.72 -13.61 -12.10
N ASN A 129 -9.68 -13.70 -11.26
CA ASN A 129 -9.72 -13.47 -9.82
C ASN A 129 -8.70 -12.37 -9.46
N LEU A 130 -8.98 -11.61 -8.39
CA LEU A 130 -8.03 -10.59 -7.91
C LEU A 130 -6.71 -11.24 -7.45
N PRO A 131 -5.54 -10.71 -7.87
CA PRO A 131 -4.26 -11.14 -7.35
C PRO A 131 -4.19 -11.02 -5.82
N THR A 132 -3.42 -11.89 -5.16
CA THR A 132 -3.35 -11.94 -3.69
C THR A 132 -2.83 -10.63 -3.11
N GLU A 133 -1.86 -10.02 -3.77
CA GLU A 133 -1.25 -8.74 -3.42
C GLU A 133 -2.26 -7.59 -3.55
N VAL A 134 -3.10 -7.62 -4.59
CA VAL A 134 -4.18 -6.64 -4.79
C VAL A 134 -5.25 -6.80 -3.73
N GLN A 135 -5.64 -8.04 -3.40
CA GLN A 135 -6.60 -8.29 -2.32
C GLN A 135 -6.08 -7.77 -0.97
N ALA A 136 -4.82 -8.10 -0.63
CA ALA A 136 -4.20 -7.63 0.62
C ALA A 136 -4.06 -6.10 0.68
N PHE A 137 -3.85 -5.45 -0.47
CA PHE A 137 -3.85 -4.00 -0.58
C PHE A 137 -5.25 -3.41 -0.37
N MET A 138 -6.27 -3.94 -1.04
CA MET A 138 -7.67 -3.52 -0.85
C MET A 138 -8.13 -3.67 0.60
N ASP A 139 -7.78 -4.79 1.26
CA ASP A 139 -8.16 -5.05 2.64
C ASP A 139 -7.59 -3.99 3.60
N GLN A 140 -6.35 -3.52 3.36
CA GLN A 140 -5.76 -2.44 4.14
C GLN A 140 -6.50 -1.11 3.93
N ILE A 141 -6.87 -0.80 2.69
CA ILE A 141 -7.59 0.44 2.37
C ILE A 141 -9.02 0.42 2.93
N LEU A 142 -9.69 -0.73 2.91
CA LEU A 142 -11.04 -0.89 3.49
C LEU A 142 -11.09 -0.50 4.97
N LEU A 143 -10.03 -0.82 5.71
CA LEU A 143 -9.91 -0.54 7.14
C LEU A 143 -9.55 0.92 7.46
N ALA A 144 -9.11 1.69 6.48
CA ALA A 144 -8.77 3.10 6.65
C ALA A 144 -10.02 3.99 6.53
N ASP A 145 -10.07 5.07 7.30
CA ASP A 145 -11.11 6.10 7.22
C ASP A 145 -10.77 7.19 6.20
N ALA A 146 -9.47 7.38 5.97
CA ALA A 146 -8.92 8.39 5.09
C ALA A 146 -7.65 7.91 4.38
N ILE A 147 -7.25 8.64 3.35
CA ILE A 147 -6.07 8.33 2.54
C ILE A 147 -5.14 9.54 2.49
N LEU A 148 -3.85 9.33 2.71
CA LEU A 148 -2.80 10.29 2.36
C LEU A 148 -2.09 9.77 1.11
N PHE A 149 -2.20 10.50 0.00
CA PHE A 149 -1.37 10.27 -1.17
C PHE A 149 -0.08 11.07 -1.06
N SER A 150 1.06 10.41 -1.25
CA SER A 150 2.34 11.08 -1.47
C SER A 150 2.86 10.70 -2.83
N ALA A 151 2.98 11.64 -3.77
CA ALA A 151 3.42 11.31 -5.13
C ALA A 151 4.21 12.44 -5.78
N PRO A 152 5.20 12.14 -6.64
CA PRO A 152 5.81 13.16 -7.48
C PRO A 152 4.92 13.55 -8.66
N GLU A 153 5.22 14.67 -9.30
CA GLU A 153 4.67 15.05 -10.60
C GLU A 153 5.51 14.51 -11.75
N TYR A 154 4.91 13.67 -12.59
CA TYR A 154 5.51 13.14 -13.82
C TYR A 154 4.82 13.75 -15.02
N ASN A 155 5.55 14.51 -15.84
CA ASN A 155 5.04 15.17 -17.06
C ASN A 155 3.72 15.92 -16.81
N TYR A 156 3.70 16.76 -15.76
CA TYR A 156 2.52 17.53 -15.33
C TYR A 156 1.31 16.69 -14.89
N SER A 157 1.52 15.43 -14.49
CA SER A 157 0.45 14.52 -14.10
C SER A 157 0.85 13.54 -12.99
N VAL A 158 -0.10 12.69 -12.63
CA VAL A 158 0.06 11.59 -11.66
C VAL A 158 1.06 10.55 -12.15
N THR A 159 1.72 9.87 -11.23
CA THR A 159 2.59 8.76 -11.58
C THR A 159 1.79 7.53 -12.02
N PRO A 160 2.39 6.63 -12.82
CA PRO A 160 1.78 5.36 -13.15
C PRO A 160 1.42 4.54 -11.91
N ILE A 161 2.22 4.60 -10.85
CA ILE A 161 1.99 3.86 -9.60
C ILE A 161 0.76 4.39 -8.87
N THR A 162 0.62 5.72 -8.72
CA THR A 162 -0.56 6.32 -8.09
C THR A 162 -1.82 5.98 -8.87
N LYS A 163 -1.77 6.08 -10.21
CA LYS A 163 -2.93 5.75 -11.05
C LYS A 163 -3.28 4.27 -10.99
N ASN A 164 -2.29 3.38 -11.08
CA ASN A 164 -2.48 1.94 -11.00
C ASN A 164 -3.10 1.51 -9.66
N ALA A 165 -2.64 2.10 -8.55
CA ALA A 165 -3.21 1.85 -7.23
C ALA A 165 -4.69 2.24 -7.17
N ILE A 166 -5.04 3.44 -7.66
CA ILE A 166 -6.44 3.91 -7.71
C ILE A 166 -7.30 3.02 -8.60
N ASP A 167 -6.77 2.60 -9.76
CA ASP A 167 -7.50 1.77 -10.71
C ASP A 167 -7.80 0.39 -10.13
N TRP A 168 -6.83 -0.22 -9.44
CA TRP A 168 -7.08 -1.46 -8.70
C TRP A 168 -8.16 -1.29 -7.65
N LEU A 169 -8.05 -0.27 -6.79
CA LEU A 169 -9.04 -0.01 -5.75
C LEU A 169 -10.43 0.23 -6.34
N SER A 170 -10.52 0.95 -7.47
CA SER A 170 -11.78 1.26 -8.14
C SER A 170 -12.55 0.02 -8.65
N GLN A 171 -11.92 -1.15 -8.73
CA GLN A 171 -12.59 -2.42 -9.03
C GLN A 171 -13.56 -2.85 -7.91
N ARG A 172 -13.39 -2.31 -6.69
CA ARG A 172 -14.27 -2.48 -5.54
C ARG A 172 -14.64 -1.10 -5.00
N PRO A 173 -15.77 -0.52 -5.43
CA PRO A 173 -16.14 0.86 -5.09
C PRO A 173 -16.06 1.19 -3.60
N GLU A 174 -16.39 0.24 -2.72
CA GLU A 174 -16.32 0.35 -1.27
C GLU A 174 -14.91 0.64 -0.71
N THR A 175 -13.87 0.44 -1.50
CA THR A 175 -12.48 0.75 -1.10
C THR A 175 -12.18 2.25 -1.14
N LEU A 176 -12.89 3.05 -1.95
CA LEU A 176 -12.61 4.48 -2.11
C LEU A 176 -13.83 5.37 -1.84
N ALA A 177 -15.04 4.91 -2.15
CA ALA A 177 -16.24 5.72 -2.08
C ALA A 177 -16.49 6.28 -0.67
N GLY A 178 -16.70 7.59 -0.59
CA GLY A 178 -16.94 8.34 0.65
C GLY A 178 -15.70 8.49 1.55
N LYS A 179 -14.53 7.95 1.17
CA LYS A 179 -13.31 8.14 1.96
C LYS A 179 -12.74 9.54 1.74
N THR A 180 -12.28 10.13 2.83
CA THR A 180 -11.57 11.41 2.76
C THR A 180 -10.13 11.23 2.29
N ALA A 181 -9.56 12.24 1.64
CA ALA A 181 -8.18 12.17 1.17
C ALA A 181 -7.41 13.48 1.31
N ALA A 182 -6.10 13.37 1.49
CA ALA A 182 -5.15 14.46 1.39
C ALA A 182 -4.03 14.11 0.41
N ILE A 183 -3.35 15.13 -0.10
CA ILE A 183 -2.27 14.98 -1.07
C ILE A 183 -1.07 15.79 -0.57
N ILE A 184 0.10 15.17 -0.58
CA ILE A 184 1.39 15.86 -0.52
C ILE A 184 2.17 15.49 -1.78
N SER A 185 2.67 16.49 -2.50
CA SER A 185 3.38 16.25 -3.75
C SER A 185 4.86 16.57 -3.65
N THR A 186 5.65 15.89 -4.46
CA THR A 186 7.04 16.26 -4.73
C THR A 186 7.21 16.61 -6.21
N GLY A 187 8.23 17.39 -6.51
CA GLY A 187 8.58 17.71 -7.88
C GLY A 187 9.67 18.75 -7.91
N TRP A 188 10.11 19.10 -9.11
CA TRP A 188 10.98 20.25 -9.33
C TRP A 188 10.20 21.54 -9.02
N ASP A 189 10.75 22.72 -9.28
CA ASP A 189 10.05 24.03 -9.26
C ASP A 189 8.85 24.11 -8.28
N PHE A 190 7.63 23.96 -8.81
CA PHE A 190 6.34 24.08 -8.10
C PHE A 190 5.97 22.86 -7.23
N GLY A 191 6.92 21.99 -6.89
CA GLY A 191 6.75 20.87 -5.96
C GLY A 191 5.65 19.87 -6.34
N GLY A 192 5.33 19.77 -7.63
CA GLY A 192 4.34 18.84 -8.17
C GLY A 192 2.87 19.24 -8.01
N GLY A 193 2.56 20.54 -7.90
CA GLY A 193 1.19 20.99 -7.71
C GLY A 193 0.21 20.67 -8.84
N ARG A 194 0.65 20.51 -10.11
CA ARG A 194 -0.28 20.17 -11.22
C ARG A 194 -0.80 18.74 -11.06
N MET A 195 0.08 17.83 -10.63
CA MET A 195 -0.31 16.47 -10.31
C MET A 195 -1.43 16.42 -9.26
N GLN A 196 -1.40 17.29 -8.24
CA GLN A 196 -2.46 17.31 -7.23
C GLN A 196 -3.84 17.61 -7.84
N TYR A 197 -3.92 18.55 -8.79
CA TYR A 197 -5.20 18.87 -9.44
C TYR A 197 -5.71 17.73 -10.34
N HIS A 198 -4.81 17.06 -11.07
CA HIS A 198 -5.18 15.85 -11.81
C HIS A 198 -5.66 14.74 -10.88
N LEU A 199 -4.98 14.52 -9.74
CA LEU A 199 -5.38 13.51 -8.77
C LEU A 199 -6.76 13.81 -8.16
N ARG A 200 -7.06 15.09 -7.88
CA ARG A 200 -8.39 15.52 -7.45
C ARG A 200 -9.47 15.22 -8.49
N GLN A 201 -9.21 15.49 -9.76
CA GLN A 201 -10.11 15.16 -10.86
C GLN A 201 -10.32 13.65 -10.99
N ILE A 202 -9.26 12.85 -10.90
CA ILE A 202 -9.33 11.39 -10.93
C ILE A 202 -10.23 10.88 -9.81
N GLY A 203 -10.07 11.41 -8.59
CA GLY A 203 -10.82 10.95 -7.43
C GLY A 203 -12.31 11.32 -7.43
N VAL A 204 -12.79 12.13 -8.39
CA VAL A 204 -14.23 12.35 -8.58
C VAL A 204 -14.94 11.04 -8.95
N ARG A 205 -14.36 10.24 -9.86
CA ARG A 205 -14.97 8.98 -10.32
C ARG A 205 -15.15 7.93 -9.20
N PRO A 206 -14.17 7.67 -8.33
CA PRO A 206 -14.33 6.75 -7.21
C PRO A 206 -14.95 7.40 -5.95
N ASP A 207 -15.49 8.62 -6.03
CA ASP A 207 -16.12 9.34 -4.91
C ASP A 207 -15.18 9.56 -3.69
N LEU A 208 -13.94 10.00 -3.97
CA LEU A 208 -13.00 10.46 -2.94
C LEU A 208 -13.27 11.92 -2.56
N HIS A 209 -13.27 12.22 -1.27
CA HIS A 209 -13.49 13.57 -0.75
C HIS A 209 -12.18 14.20 -0.29
N PHE A 210 -11.53 14.97 -1.16
CA PHE A 210 -10.25 15.60 -0.82
C PHE A 210 -10.41 16.84 0.06
N ILE A 211 -9.53 17.00 1.05
CA ILE A 211 -9.32 18.31 1.68
C ILE A 211 -8.62 19.26 0.70
N ASN A 212 -8.99 20.54 0.72
CA ASN A 212 -8.44 21.56 -0.18
C ASN A 212 -7.35 22.42 0.47
N THR A 213 -7.18 22.36 1.79
CA THR A 213 -6.22 23.18 2.53
C THR A 213 -5.68 22.43 3.75
N PRO A 214 -4.38 22.54 4.06
CA PRO A 214 -3.34 23.19 3.26
C PRO A 214 -3.02 22.41 1.97
N GLU A 215 -2.53 23.10 0.95
CA GLU A 215 -1.83 22.47 -0.16
C GLU A 215 -0.35 22.38 0.19
N VAL A 216 0.25 21.20 0.09
CA VAL A 216 1.66 20.97 0.42
C VAL A 216 2.42 20.52 -0.82
N PHE A 217 3.22 21.42 -1.38
CA PHE A 217 4.06 21.20 -2.54
C PHE A 217 5.53 21.21 -2.12
N VAL A 218 6.22 20.08 -2.29
CA VAL A 218 7.61 19.92 -1.86
C VAL A 218 8.52 19.99 -3.08
N SER A 219 9.23 21.10 -3.23
CA SER A 219 10.28 21.22 -4.26
C SER A 219 11.47 20.34 -3.89
N THR A 220 11.92 19.51 -4.83
CA THR A 220 13.11 18.65 -4.72
C THR A 220 14.33 19.25 -5.42
N THR A 221 14.21 20.49 -5.94
CA THR A 221 15.35 21.25 -6.46
C THR A 221 16.35 21.51 -5.33
N VAL A 222 17.62 21.22 -5.59
CA VAL A 222 18.72 21.45 -4.65
C VAL A 222 19.72 22.43 -5.26
N ASP A 223 19.91 23.57 -4.59
CA ASP A 223 20.87 24.60 -4.95
C ASP A 223 21.34 25.37 -3.70
N ALA A 224 22.06 26.48 -3.89
CA ALA A 224 22.61 27.27 -2.78
C ALA A 224 21.54 27.91 -1.88
N GLN A 225 20.34 28.15 -2.41
CA GLN A 225 19.21 28.74 -1.70
C GLN A 225 18.22 27.66 -1.20
N HIS A 226 18.21 26.48 -1.83
CA HIS A 226 17.30 25.39 -1.54
C HIS A 226 18.08 24.15 -1.04
N PRO A 227 18.28 24.01 0.29
CA PRO A 227 18.94 22.83 0.84
C PRO A 227 18.09 21.57 0.64
N PRO A 228 18.72 20.38 0.61
CA PRO A 228 18.04 19.12 0.40
C PRO A 228 16.94 18.87 1.44
N LYS A 229 15.79 18.38 0.96
CA LYS A 229 14.63 18.06 1.81
C LYS A 229 14.65 16.64 2.34
N PHE A 230 15.38 15.76 1.66
CA PHE A 230 15.49 14.34 1.96
C PHE A 230 16.96 13.93 2.05
N ASP A 231 17.25 12.91 2.86
CA ASP A 231 18.58 12.30 2.94
C ASP A 231 18.80 11.22 1.85
N ALA A 232 19.95 10.54 1.89
CA ALA A 232 20.31 9.49 0.94
C ALA A 232 19.43 8.22 1.01
N ASN A 233 18.62 8.07 2.07
CA ASN A 233 17.65 6.99 2.22
C ASN A 233 16.23 7.44 1.82
N GLY A 234 16.09 8.67 1.33
CA GLY A 234 14.81 9.29 1.03
C GLY A 234 14.04 9.70 2.29
N ASP A 235 14.67 9.73 3.48
CA ASP A 235 13.97 10.16 4.69
C ASP A 235 13.88 11.69 4.74
N LEU A 236 12.71 12.21 5.13
CA LEU A 236 12.47 13.64 5.27
C LEU A 236 13.33 14.22 6.40
N ILE A 237 14.18 15.21 6.06
CA ILE A 237 15.05 15.94 6.99
C ILE A 237 14.65 17.41 7.17
N ASP A 238 13.84 17.97 6.27
CA ASP A 238 13.39 19.35 6.37
C ASP A 238 12.24 19.52 7.39
N ASP A 239 12.47 20.34 8.42
CA ASP A 239 11.50 20.56 9.50
C ASP A 239 10.30 21.41 9.10
N ASN A 240 10.44 22.29 8.10
CA ASN A 240 9.32 23.08 7.60
C ASN A 240 8.33 22.18 6.84
N VAL A 241 8.84 21.30 5.97
CA VAL A 241 8.02 20.28 5.29
C VAL A 241 7.38 19.34 6.32
N ARG A 242 8.10 18.97 7.38
CA ARG A 242 7.54 18.15 8.47
C ARG A 242 6.38 18.85 9.18
N ALA A 243 6.50 20.15 9.46
CA ALA A 243 5.43 20.95 10.06
C ALA A 243 4.20 21.07 9.14
N GLN A 244 4.42 21.31 7.84
CA GLN A 244 3.35 21.36 6.85
C GLN A 244 2.63 20.01 6.72
N LEU A 245 3.37 18.89 6.71
CA LEU A 245 2.81 17.55 6.70
C LEU A 245 1.97 17.27 7.96
N GLN A 246 2.42 17.72 9.13
CA GLN A 246 1.63 17.63 10.36
C GLN A 246 0.33 18.42 10.26
N GLN A 247 0.39 19.65 9.75
CA GLN A 247 -0.81 20.48 9.57
C GLN A 247 -1.80 19.86 8.57
N LEU A 248 -1.29 19.31 7.45
CA LEU A 248 -2.09 18.60 6.46
C LEU A 248 -2.85 17.41 7.08
N LEU A 249 -2.18 16.61 7.90
CA LEU A 249 -2.79 15.46 8.57
C LEU A 249 -3.82 15.87 9.64
N VAL A 250 -3.58 16.96 10.36
CA VAL A 250 -4.56 17.55 11.28
C VAL A 250 -5.81 17.99 10.52
N SER A 251 -5.64 18.72 9.42
CA SER A 251 -6.77 19.13 8.56
C SER A 251 -7.51 17.94 7.98
N LEU A 252 -6.81 16.88 7.58
CA LEU A 252 -7.42 15.64 7.11
C LEU A 252 -8.28 15.01 8.22
N ARG A 253 -7.71 14.81 9.41
CA ARG A 253 -8.44 14.28 10.58
C ARG A 253 -9.73 15.06 10.84
N ASP A 254 -9.64 16.38 10.91
CA ASP A 254 -10.76 17.24 11.27
C ASP A 254 -11.87 17.21 10.22
N PHE A 255 -11.49 17.02 8.95
CA PHE A 255 -12.44 16.80 7.86
C PHE A 255 -13.07 15.40 7.90
N THR A 256 -12.31 14.36 8.26
CA THR A 256 -12.81 12.97 8.35
C THR A 256 -13.77 12.77 9.52
N LEU A 257 -13.51 13.39 10.68
CA LEU A 257 -14.29 13.19 11.90
C LEU A 257 -15.81 13.34 11.74
N PRO A 258 -16.35 14.46 11.20
CA PRO A 258 -17.80 14.62 11.04
C PRO A 258 -18.39 13.67 10.00
N LEU A 259 -17.63 13.25 8.99
CA LEU A 259 -18.11 12.30 7.98
C LEU A 259 -18.19 10.88 8.55
N LYS A 260 -17.25 10.50 9.42
CA LYS A 260 -17.24 9.18 10.06
C LYS A 260 -18.26 9.06 11.19
N TYR A 261 -18.36 10.06 12.05
CA TYR A 261 -19.15 9.96 13.29
C TYR A 261 -20.41 10.83 13.31
N GLY A 262 -20.59 11.77 12.38
CA GLY A 262 -21.67 12.75 12.40
C GLY A 262 -21.41 13.92 13.38
N ASN A 263 -22.01 15.08 13.12
CA ASN A 263 -21.72 16.34 13.82
C ASN A 263 -22.03 16.36 15.32
N LYS A 264 -22.95 15.51 15.81
CA LYS A 264 -23.31 15.47 17.25
C LYS A 264 -22.28 14.71 18.09
N THR A 265 -21.61 13.74 17.49
CA THR A 265 -20.80 12.71 18.18
C THR A 265 -19.35 13.14 18.37
N VAL A 266 -18.86 14.11 17.60
CA VAL A 266 -17.47 14.63 17.70
C VAL A 266 -17.25 15.42 19.00
N LYS A 267 -18.26 16.14 19.51
CA LYS A 267 -18.17 16.88 20.79
C LYS A 267 -18.21 15.98 22.02
N ASP A 268 -18.96 14.87 21.94
CA ASP A 268 -19.21 13.99 23.10
C ASP A 268 -18.15 12.88 23.25
N SER A 269 -17.36 12.61 22.21
CA SER A 269 -16.42 11.47 22.17
C SER A 269 -15.04 11.76 22.75
N GLY A 270 -14.73 12.99 23.16
CA GLY A 270 -13.43 13.35 23.73
C GLY A 270 -12.24 13.19 22.78
N ILE A 271 -12.49 13.01 21.47
CA ILE A 271 -11.47 12.82 20.43
C ILE A 271 -10.69 14.12 20.17
N LEU A 272 -11.33 15.26 20.45
CA LEU A 272 -10.72 16.58 20.48
C LEU A 272 -10.68 17.04 21.95
N THR A 273 -9.49 17.00 22.55
CA THR A 273 -9.18 17.68 23.82
C THR A 273 -8.68 19.09 23.54
#